data_AF-A0A922LC97-F1
#
_entry.id   AF-A0A922LC97-F1
#
_cell.length_a   1.000
_cell.length_b   1.000
_cell.length_c   1.000
_cell.angle_alpha   90.00
_cell.angle_beta   90.00
_cell.angle_gamma   90.00
#
_symmetry.space_group_name_H-M   'P 1'
#
loop_
_entity.id
_entity.type
_entity.pdbx_description
1 polymer ?
#
loop_
_entity_poly.entity_id
_entity_poly.type
_entity_poly.pdbx_seq_one_letter_code
_entity_poly.pdbx_strand_id
1 'polypeptide(L)'
;MERTFIMVKPDGVQRGLVGEIIQRFERRGYKLVAIKMMHASEQLLQIHYEALKSLPFFPKLVAYMSSGPVVPMVFEGRKVIENGRTMLGATKPEASCPGSIRETTAKM
;
A
#
# COMPACT_ATOMS: atom_id res chain seq x y z
N MET A 1 -18.12 -6.58 -9.98
CA MET A 1 -16.70 -6.22 -10.17
C MET A 1 -16.26 -5.49 -8.91
N GLU A 2 -15.13 -5.86 -8.30
CA GLU A 2 -14.66 -5.24 -7.05
C GLU A 2 -13.60 -4.17 -7.32
N ARG A 3 -13.42 -3.27 -6.36
CA ARG A 3 -12.32 -2.30 -6.34
C ARG A 3 -11.61 -2.38 -5.00
N THR A 4 -10.30 -2.26 -5.02
CA THR A 4 -9.48 -2.21 -3.81
C THR A 4 -8.56 -0.99 -3.83
N PHE A 5 -8.31 -0.46 -2.64
CA PHE A 5 -7.36 0.61 -2.41
C PHE A 5 -5.98 0.02 -2.12
N ILE A 6 -4.97 0.42 -2.89
CA ILE A 6 -3.57 0.06 -2.68
C ILE A 6 -2.77 1.35 -2.61
N MET A 7 -1.82 1.45 -1.69
CA MET A 7 -1.00 2.65 -1.55
C MET A 7 0.46 2.27 -1.40
N VAL A 8 1.31 2.86 -2.24
CA VAL A 8 2.75 2.86 -2.01
C VAL A 8 3.04 3.91 -0.95
N LYS A 9 3.61 3.46 0.17
CA LYS A 9 4.00 4.29 1.32
C LYS A 9 5.27 5.10 1.04
N PRO A 10 5.64 6.08 1.88
CA PRO A 10 6.77 6.97 1.60
C PRO A 10 8.08 6.25 1.32
N ASP A 11 8.38 5.18 2.07
CA ASP A 11 9.57 4.35 1.85
C ASP A 11 9.58 3.67 0.46
N GLY A 12 8.44 3.12 0.03
CA GLY A 12 8.31 2.48 -1.26
C GLY A 12 8.44 3.47 -2.42
N VAL A 13 7.94 4.70 -2.23
CA VAL A 13 8.11 5.78 -3.21
C VAL A 13 9.57 6.21 -3.29
N GLN A 14 10.22 6.46 -2.15
CA GLN A 14 11.65 6.84 -2.10
C GLN A 14 12.57 5.79 -2.73
N ARG A 15 12.17 4.51 -2.70
CA ARG A 15 12.91 3.39 -3.28
C ARG A 15 12.58 3.13 -4.75
N GLY A 16 11.72 3.93 -5.37
CA GLY A 16 11.35 3.76 -6.79
C GLY A 16 10.45 2.54 -7.07
N LEU A 17 9.74 2.02 -6.07
CA LEU A 17 8.96 0.78 -6.19
C LEU A 17 7.56 0.96 -6.82
N VAL A 18 7.19 2.18 -7.18
CA VAL A 18 5.84 2.49 -7.70
C VAL A 18 5.55 1.70 -8.98
N GLY A 19 6.47 1.72 -9.95
CA GLY A 19 6.31 1.00 -11.23
C GLY A 19 6.24 -0.52 -11.05
N GLU A 20 7.08 -1.08 -10.18
CA GLU A 20 7.10 -2.51 -9.86
C GLU A 20 5.75 -2.96 -9.26
N ILE A 21 5.20 -2.19 -8.32
CA ILE A 21 3.90 -2.50 -7.70
C ILE A 21 2.78 -2.44 -8.74
N ILE A 22 2.73 -1.40 -9.57
CA ILE A 22 1.73 -1.28 -10.64
C ILE A 22 1.82 -2.48 -11.58
N GLN A 23 3.03 -2.80 -12.05
CA GLN A 23 3.27 -3.89 -12.98
C GLN A 23 2.78 -5.23 -12.44
N ARG A 24 2.93 -5.51 -11.13
CA ARG A 24 2.44 -6.76 -10.53
C ARG A 24 0.92 -6.87 -10.56
N PHE A 25 0.20 -5.80 -10.26
CA PHE A 25 -1.26 -5.80 -10.31
C PHE A 25 -1.78 -5.89 -11.75
N GLU A 26 -1.17 -5.17 -12.68
CA GLU A 26 -1.55 -5.24 -14.11
C GLU A 26 -1.26 -6.61 -14.72
N ARG A 27 -0.10 -7.23 -14.44
CA ARG A 27 0.23 -8.60 -14.89
C ARG A 27 -0.74 -9.65 -14.36
N ARG A 28 -1.36 -9.42 -13.19
CA ARG A 28 -2.40 -10.29 -12.64
C ARG A 28 -3.75 -10.13 -13.35
N GLY A 29 -3.89 -9.12 -14.22
CA GLY A 29 -5.10 -8.81 -14.97
C GLY A 29 -6.01 -7.79 -14.28
N TYR A 30 -5.51 -7.04 -13.29
CA TYR A 30 -6.27 -5.97 -12.66
C TYR A 30 -6.13 -4.65 -13.42
N LYS A 31 -7.23 -3.91 -13.52
CA LYS A 31 -7.26 -2.61 -14.17
C LYS A 31 -6.94 -1.51 -13.17
N LEU A 32 -5.93 -0.69 -13.44
CA LEU A 32 -5.69 0.56 -12.71
C LEU A 32 -6.77 1.58 -13.13
N VAL A 33 -7.65 1.96 -12.20
CA VAL A 33 -8.78 2.88 -12.49
C VAL A 33 -8.59 4.27 -11.88
N ALA A 34 -7.69 4.42 -10.92
CA ALA A 34 -7.28 5.72 -10.40
C ALA A 34 -5.87 5.64 -9.80
N ILE A 35 -5.10 6.71 -9.95
CA ILE A 35 -3.78 6.88 -9.35
C ILE A 35 -3.53 8.37 -9.08
N LYS A 36 -2.86 8.67 -7.97
CA LYS A 36 -2.40 10.03 -7.65
C LYS A 36 -1.12 9.96 -6.83
N MET A 37 -0.12 10.77 -7.16
CA MET A 37 0.98 11.06 -6.25
C MET A 37 0.62 12.28 -5.41
N MET A 38 0.77 12.19 -4.09
CA MET A 38 0.45 13.31 -3.20
C MET A 38 1.21 13.24 -1.88
N HIS A 39 1.36 14.40 -1.25
CA HIS A 39 1.68 14.48 0.18
C HIS A 39 0.35 14.51 0.94
N ALA A 40 0.06 13.48 1.72
CA ALA A 40 -1.16 13.42 2.52
C ALA A 40 -1.00 14.28 3.77
N SER A 41 -2.01 15.11 4.08
CA SER A 41 -2.00 15.87 5.33
C SER A 41 -2.18 14.95 6.53
N GLU A 42 -1.67 15.37 7.68
CA GLU A 42 -1.84 14.60 8.92
C GLU A 42 -3.33 14.40 9.26
N GLN A 43 -4.18 15.40 9.02
CA GLN A 43 -5.62 15.30 9.25
C GLN A 43 -6.23 14.19 8.38
N LEU A 44 -5.86 14.11 7.10
CA LEU A 44 -6.34 13.05 6.20
C LEU A 44 -5.84 11.67 6.65
N LEU A 45 -4.59 11.57 7.09
CA LEU A 45 -4.01 10.32 7.59
C LEU A 45 -4.63 9.87 8.93
N GLN A 46 -4.98 10.81 9.80
CA GLN A 46 -5.70 10.50 11.04
C GLN A 46 -7.10 9.95 10.77
N ILE A 47 -7.81 10.49 9.78
CA ILE A 47 -9.09 9.94 9.31
C ILE A 47 -8.88 8.55 8.70
N HIS A 48 -7.89 8.40 7.81
CA HIS A 48 -7.61 7.13 7.14
C HIS A 48 -7.26 6.00 8.13
N TYR A 49 -6.55 6.32 9.21
CA TYR A 49 -6.14 5.36 10.24
C TYR A 49 -6.96 5.45 11.53
N GLU A 50 -8.15 6.05 11.51
CA GLU A 50 -8.96 6.30 12.72
C GLU A 50 -9.19 5.03 13.56
N ALA A 51 -9.39 3.87 12.93
CA ALA A 51 -9.55 2.58 13.59
C ALA A 51 -8.36 2.16 14.47
N LEU A 52 -7.19 2.79 14.28
CA LEU A 52 -5.96 2.51 15.02
C LEU A 52 -5.65 3.59 16.07
N LYS A 53 -6.51 4.62 16.24
CA LYS A 53 -6.25 5.80 17.09
C LYS A 53 -5.95 5.48 18.55
N SER A 54 -6.50 4.38 19.08
CA SER A 54 -6.28 3.94 20.46
C SER A 54 -4.96 3.20 20.67
N LEU A 55 -4.24 2.84 19.60
CA LEU A 55 -3.00 2.06 19.68
C LEU A 55 -1.80 2.99 19.95
N PRO A 56 -0.82 2.55 20.77
CA PRO A 56 0.30 3.40 21.20
C PRO A 56 1.22 3.84 20.05
N PHE A 57 1.20 3.12 18.92
CA PHE A 57 1.99 3.46 17.74
C PHE A 57 1.30 4.43 16.77
N PHE A 58 0.04 4.82 17.01
CA PHE A 58 -0.72 5.66 16.09
C PHE A 58 -0.05 7.00 15.76
N PRO A 59 0.49 7.77 16.73
CA PRO A 59 1.18 9.03 16.40
C PRO A 59 2.40 8.80 15.50
N LYS A 60 3.16 7.74 15.76
CA LYS A 60 4.32 7.35 14.93
C LYS A 60 3.90 6.93 13.53
N LEU A 61 2.77 6.22 13.39
CA LEU A 61 2.23 5.83 12.09
C LEU A 61 1.82 7.05 11.26
N VAL A 62 1.12 8.02 11.85
CA VAL A 62 0.73 9.25 11.15
C VAL A 62 1.95 10.04 10.72
N ALA A 63 2.92 10.25 11.63
CA ALA A 63 4.16 10.96 11.33
C ALA A 63 5.00 10.26 10.23
N TYR A 64 5.05 8.92 10.25
CA TYR A 64 5.71 8.15 9.21
C TYR A 64 5.01 8.31 7.86
N MET A 65 3.69 8.26 7.83
CA MET A 65 2.92 8.35 6.60
C MET A 65 2.91 9.78 6.02
N SER A 66 3.11 10.81 6.84
CA SER A 66 3.26 12.20 6.41
C SER A 66 4.71 12.60 6.08
N SER A 67 5.70 11.72 6.28
CA SER A 67 7.12 12.04 6.11
C SER A 67 7.56 12.20 4.64
N GLY A 68 6.68 11.95 3.68
CA GLY A 68 6.99 12.01 2.25
C GLY A 68 5.78 11.73 1.36
N PRO A 69 5.98 11.68 0.04
CA PRO A 69 4.90 11.42 -0.90
C PRO A 69 4.41 9.97 -0.80
N VAL A 70 3.11 9.80 -0.97
CA VAL A 70 2.45 8.51 -1.16
C VAL A 70 1.87 8.41 -2.57
N VAL A 71 1.68 7.18 -3.03
CA VAL A 71 0.98 6.90 -4.29
C VAL A 71 -0.22 5.99 -4.00
N PRO A 72 -1.38 6.56 -3.60
CA PRO A 72 -2.65 5.87 -3.57
C PRO A 72 -3.12 5.50 -4.99
N MET A 73 -3.67 4.30 -5.10
CA MET A 73 -4.16 3.69 -6.33
C MET A 73 -5.45 2.93 -6.06
N VAL A 74 -6.28 2.80 -7.10
CA VAL A 74 -7.45 1.94 -7.10
C VAL A 74 -7.32 0.93 -8.22
N PHE A 75 -7.36 -0.36 -7.88
CA PHE A 75 -7.38 -1.46 -8.83
C PHE A 75 -8.77 -2.10 -8.86
N GLU A 76 -9.24 -2.43 -10.06
CA GLU A 76 -10.52 -3.06 -10.32
C GLU A 76 -10.34 -4.47 -10.92
N GLY A 77 -11.15 -5.42 -10.48
CA GLY A 77 -11.26 -6.74 -11.10
C GLY A 77 -11.97 -7.78 -10.24
N ARG A 78 -11.91 -9.04 -10.66
CA ARG A 78 -12.53 -10.16 -9.93
C ARG A 78 -11.66 -10.56 -8.73
N LYS A 79 -12.26 -10.64 -7.53
CA LYS A 79 -11.59 -10.98 -6.27
C LYS A 79 -10.37 -10.10 -5.97
N VAL A 80 -10.36 -8.84 -6.43
CA VAL A 80 -9.17 -7.97 -6.33
C VAL A 80 -8.85 -7.60 -4.88
N ILE A 81 -9.85 -7.59 -4.00
CA ILE A 81 -9.67 -7.31 -2.57
C ILE A 81 -8.90 -8.46 -1.91
N GLU A 82 -9.40 -9.68 -2.03
CA GLU A 82 -8.78 -10.89 -1.46
C GLU A 82 -7.40 -11.13 -2.05
N ASN A 83 -7.31 -11.21 -3.38
CA ASN A 83 -6.05 -11.49 -4.06
C ASN A 83 -5.03 -10.37 -3.90
N GLY A 84 -5.47 -9.10 -3.84
CA GLY A 84 -4.59 -7.98 -3.57
C GLY A 84 -3.90 -8.10 -2.20
N ARG A 85 -4.62 -8.56 -1.16
CA ARG A 85 -4.03 -8.83 0.15
C ARG A 85 -3.01 -9.97 0.10
N THR A 86 -3.33 -11.05 -0.63
CA THR A 86 -2.41 -12.18 -0.83
C THR A 86 -1.14 -11.74 -1.58
N MET A 87 -1.27 -10.91 -2.61
CA MET A 87 -0.15 -10.37 -3.38
C MET A 87 0.74 -9.46 -2.54
N LEU A 88 0.15 -8.66 -1.65
CA LEU A 88 0.91 -7.79 -0.75
C LEU A 88 1.80 -8.59 0.22
N GLY A 89 1.33 -9.75 0.69
CA GLY A 89 2.01 -10.55 1.71
C GLY A 89 1.63 -10.13 3.14
N ALA A 90 2.11 -10.89 4.12
CA ALA A 90 1.83 -10.64 5.54
C ALA A 90 2.34 -9.26 5.99
N THR A 91 1.85 -8.74 7.12
CA THR A 91 2.28 -7.43 7.64
C THR A 91 3.78 -7.39 7.93
N LYS A 92 4.32 -8.50 8.41
CA LYS A 92 5.76 -8.71 8.60
C LYS A 92 6.34 -9.39 7.36
N PRO A 93 7.40 -8.83 6.74
CA PRO A 93 8.01 -9.43 5.56
C PRO A 93 8.47 -10.87 5.78
N GLU A 94 9.03 -11.20 6.96
CA GLU A 94 9.55 -12.55 7.24
C GLU A 94 8.46 -13.62 7.30
N ALA A 95 7.22 -13.20 7.55
CA ALA A 95 6.03 -14.06 7.56
C ALA A 95 5.28 -14.06 6.22
N SER A 96 5.82 -13.40 5.19
CA SER A 96 5.15 -13.28 3.89
C SER A 96 5.47 -14.47 2.99
N CYS A 97 4.49 -14.87 2.17
CA CYS A 97 4.70 -15.91 1.18
C CYS A 97 5.81 -15.51 0.18
N PRO A 98 6.62 -16.47 -0.31
CA PRO A 98 7.63 -16.23 -1.33
C PRO A 98 7.03 -15.52 -2.56
N GLY A 99 7.70 -14.48 -3.06
CA GLY A 99 7.25 -13.73 -4.24
C GLY A 99 6.18 -12.66 -3.96
N SER A 100 5.69 -12.52 -2.73
CA SER A 100 4.81 -11.40 -2.36
C SER A 100 5.53 -10.06 -2.45
N ILE A 101 4.76 -8.97 -2.54
CA ILE A 101 5.34 -7.62 -2.65
C ILE A 101 6.19 -7.31 -1.42
N ARG A 102 5.71 -7.56 -0.21
CA ARG A 102 6.47 -7.24 1.01
C ARG A 102 7.71 -8.10 1.20
N GLU A 103 7.71 -9.34 0.73
CA GLU A 103 8.90 -10.20 0.77
C GLU A 103 9.96 -9.68 -0.22
N THR A 104 9.62 -9.64 -1.51
CA THR A 104 10.55 -9.22 -2.58
C THR A 104 10.97 -7.75 -2.53
N THR A 105 10.24 -6.91 -1.80
CA THR A 105 10.58 -5.49 -1.62
C THR A 105 10.96 -5.14 -0.20
N ALA A 106 11.04 -6.06 0.77
CA ALA A 106 11.65 -5.72 2.05
C ALA A 106 13.14 -5.41 1.86
N LYS A 107 13.66 -4.43 2.60
CA LYS A 107 15.11 -4.31 2.78
C LYS A 107 15.54 -5.38 3.78
N MET A 108 16.62 -6.12 3.48
CA MET A 108 17.42 -6.76 4.53
C MET A 108 18.01 -5.69 5.43
#